data_AF-A0ABD0YI48-F1
#
_entry.id   AF-A0ABD0YI48-F1
#
_cell.length_a   1.000
_cell.length_b   1.000
_cell.length_c   1.000
_cell.angle_alpha   90.00
_cell.angle_beta   90.00
_cell.angle_gamma   90.00
#
_symmetry.space_group_name_H-M   'P 1'
#
loop_
_entity.id
_entity.type
_entity.pdbx_description
1 polymer ?
#
loop_
_entity_poly.entity_id
_entity_poly.type
_entity_poly.pdbx_seq_one_letter_code
_entity_poly.pdbx_strand_id
1 'polypeptide(L)'
;MMESEKKIFDLMDERHPMAKYWLPLTWATNIIHRARKENVIQSDHMVQTILLEMSDIRWRLGSLIGYDNVTVPLVYTQVRLMPIIYFFCYPLSYSHSQRAITTDKRW
;
A
#
# COMPACT_ATOMS: atom_id res chain seq x y z
N MET A 1 7.54 15.78 -9.23
CA MET A 1 7.75 16.67 -8.08
C MET A 1 8.80 17.67 -8.49
N MET A 2 8.55 18.97 -8.33
CA MET A 2 9.52 20.00 -8.70
C MET A 2 10.74 19.94 -7.79
N GLU A 3 11.89 20.44 -8.27
CA GLU A 3 13.15 20.48 -7.51
C GLU A 3 13.00 21.22 -6.17
N SER A 4 12.17 22.27 -6.15
CA SER A 4 11.84 23.05 -4.95
C SER A 4 10.99 22.26 -3.94
N GLU A 5 10.00 21.53 -4.42
CA GLU A 5 9.12 20.69 -3.61
C GLU A 5 9.88 19.52 -3.01
N LYS A 6 10.78 18.91 -3.80
CA LYS A 6 11.64 17.79 -3.37
C LYS A 6 12.54 18.18 -2.21
N LYS A 7 13.17 19.36 -2.27
CA LYS A 7 14.01 19.87 -1.15
C LYS A 7 13.22 20.00 0.16
N ILE A 8 11.98 20.49 0.10
CA ILE A 8 11.12 20.63 1.28
C ILE A 8 10.73 19.25 1.83
N PHE A 9 10.46 18.30 0.94
CA PHE A 9 10.15 16.93 1.32
C PHE A 9 11.33 16.25 2.03
N ASP A 10 12.53 16.35 1.45
CA ASP A 10 13.77 15.79 2.01
C ASP A 10 14.08 16.42 3.38
N LEU A 11 13.97 17.75 3.52
CA LEU A 11 14.12 18.46 4.79
C LEU A 11 13.15 18.00 5.88
N MET A 12 11.91 17.64 5.52
CA MET A 12 10.96 17.10 6.48
C MET A 12 11.19 15.61 6.76
N ASP A 13 11.90 14.88 5.91
CA ASP A 13 12.26 13.48 6.12
C ASP A 13 13.35 13.31 7.14
N GLU A 14 14.32 14.22 7.14
CA GLU A 14 15.34 14.31 8.17
C GLU A 14 14.76 14.52 9.57
N ARG A 15 13.60 15.19 9.69
CA ARG A 15 12.96 15.49 10.99
C ARG A 15 12.04 14.38 11.50
N HIS A 16 11.30 13.70 10.61
CA HIS A 16 10.34 12.66 11.00
C HIS A 16 10.22 11.57 9.92
N PRO A 17 10.62 10.31 10.22
CA PRO A 17 10.64 9.20 9.25
C PRO A 17 9.26 8.55 9.02
N MET A 18 8.19 9.34 9.01
CA MET A 18 6.82 8.85 8.74
C MET A 18 6.41 9.15 7.30
N ALA A 19 5.64 8.26 6.69
CA ALA A 19 5.11 8.43 5.34
C ALA A 19 4.26 9.72 5.24
N LYS A 20 4.76 10.72 4.51
CA LYS A 20 4.19 12.06 4.38
C LYS A 20 3.22 12.18 3.20
N TYR A 21 2.28 11.25 3.08
CA TYR A 21 1.25 11.29 2.04
C TYR A 21 0.29 12.49 2.17
N TRP A 22 0.18 13.06 3.38
CA TRP A 22 -0.66 14.23 3.66
C TRP A 22 -0.09 15.53 3.12
N LEU A 23 1.22 15.59 2.84
CA LEU A 23 1.91 16.83 2.49
C LEU A 23 1.49 17.37 1.10
N PRO A 24 1.49 16.56 0.02
CA PRO A 24 0.96 17.02 -1.27
C PRO A 24 -0.50 17.45 -1.20
N LEU A 25 -1.29 16.83 -0.32
CA LEU A 25 -2.69 17.20 -0.10
C LEU A 25 -2.80 18.60 0.52
N THR A 26 -1.96 18.91 1.52
CA THR A 26 -1.89 20.26 2.11
C THR A 26 -1.43 21.30 1.10
N TRP A 27 -0.47 20.97 0.22
CA TRP A 27 -0.04 21.87 -0.85
C TRP A 27 -1.16 22.13 -1.85
N ALA A 28 -1.92 21.10 -2.23
CA ALA A 28 -3.09 21.26 -3.09
C ALA A 28 -4.14 22.21 -2.48
N THR A 29 -4.46 22.06 -1.18
CA THR A 29 -5.36 22.99 -0.46
C THR A 29 -4.85 24.43 -0.52
N ASN A 30 -3.54 24.63 -0.31
CA ASN A 30 -2.94 25.96 -0.36
C ASN A 30 -3.01 26.59 -1.75
N ILE A 31 -2.83 25.79 -2.82
CA ILE A 31 -2.97 26.25 -4.20
C ILE A 31 -4.42 26.67 -4.48
N ILE A 32 -5.41 25.89 -4.02
CA ILE A 32 -6.84 26.22 -4.18
C ILE A 32 -7.18 27.54 -3.49
N HIS A 33 -6.70 27.75 -2.25
CA HIS A 33 -6.90 29.02 -1.54
C HIS A 33 -6.23 30.21 -2.24
N ARG A 34 -5.03 30.02 -2.79
CA ARG A 34 -4.35 31.06 -3.59
C ARG A 34 -5.12 31.39 -4.86
N ALA A 35 -5.60 30.38 -5.59
CA ALA A 35 -6.41 30.57 -6.79
C ALA A 35 -7.71 31.33 -6.50
N ARG A 36 -8.30 31.14 -5.31
CA ARG A 36 -9.45 31.94 -4.86
C ARG A 36 -9.06 33.40 -4.58
N LYS A 37 -7.95 33.62 -3.87
CA LYS A 37 -7.44 34.97 -3.56
C LYS A 37 -7.09 35.77 -4.83
N GLU A 38 -6.56 35.09 -5.83
CA GLU A 38 -6.22 35.66 -7.14
C GLU A 38 -7.45 35.81 -8.06
N ASN A 39 -8.67 35.52 -7.56
CA ASN A 39 -9.93 35.54 -8.31
C ASN A 39 -9.93 34.68 -9.60
N VAL A 40 -9.03 33.70 -9.71
CA VAL A 40 -9.03 32.71 -10.79
C VAL A 40 -10.31 31.86 -10.70
N ILE A 41 -10.72 31.53 -9.47
CA ILE A 41 -12.00 30.89 -9.19
C ILE A 41 -12.98 31.96 -8.72
N GLN A 42 -14.01 32.22 -9.54
CA GLN A 42 -14.97 33.32 -9.30
C GLN A 42 -16.00 33.02 -8.22
N SER A 43 -16.37 31.75 -8.04
CA SER A 43 -17.42 31.31 -7.12
C SER A 43 -16.87 30.52 -5.93
N ASP A 44 -17.29 30.89 -4.72
CA ASP A 44 -16.96 30.15 -3.49
C ASP A 44 -17.54 28.73 -3.50
N HIS A 45 -18.67 28.53 -4.20
CA HIS A 45 -19.27 27.21 -4.33
C HIS A 45 -18.36 26.25 -5.09
N MET A 46 -17.67 26.74 -6.13
CA MET A 46 -16.73 25.92 -6.90
C MET A 46 -15.51 25.52 -6.06
N VAL A 47 -15.01 26.43 -5.21
CA VAL A 47 -13.93 26.12 -4.25
C VAL A 47 -14.38 25.01 -3.30
N GLN A 48 -15.60 25.12 -2.78
CA GLN A 48 -16.17 24.11 -1.88
C GLN A 48 -16.28 22.74 -2.56
N THR A 49 -16.76 22.67 -3.80
CA THR A 49 -16.82 21.42 -4.57
C THR A 49 -15.44 20.79 -4.75
N ILE A 50 -14.42 21.58 -5.11
CA ILE A 50 -13.05 21.07 -5.29
C ILE A 50 -12.49 20.52 -3.97
N LEU A 51 -12.74 21.22 -2.84
CA LEU A 51 -12.31 20.76 -1.53
C LEU A 51 -13.03 19.47 -1.08
N LEU A 52 -14.29 19.30 -1.46
CA LEU A 52 -15.04 18.06 -1.21
C LEU A 52 -14.44 16.89 -1.98
N GLU A 53 -14.20 17.03 -3.28
CA GLU A 53 -13.56 15.99 -4.11
C GLU A 53 -12.16 15.63 -3.59
N MET A 54 -11.37 16.64 -3.18
CA MET A 54 -10.05 16.41 -2.61
C MET A 54 -10.12 15.67 -1.27
N SER A 55 -11.19 15.88 -0.49
CA SER A 55 -11.44 15.14 0.75
C SER A 55 -11.84 13.68 0.47
N ASP A 56 -12.59 13.41 -0.61
CA ASP A 56 -12.90 12.03 -1.03
C ASP A 56 -11.63 11.27 -1.45
N ILE A 57 -10.73 11.93 -2.20
CA ILE A 57 -9.42 11.35 -2.56
C ILE A 57 -8.61 11.00 -1.30
N ARG A 58 -8.58 11.90 -0.30
CA ARG A 58 -7.92 11.65 0.98
C ARG A 58 -8.51 10.44 1.70
N TRP A 59 -9.84 10.31 1.70
CA TRP A 59 -10.52 9.18 2.32
C TRP A 59 -10.15 7.85 1.65
N ARG A 60 -10.20 7.80 0.31
CA ARG A 60 -9.83 6.62 -0.48
C ARG A 60 -8.37 6.21 -0.25
N LEU A 61 -7.46 7.18 -0.23
CA LEU A 61 -6.04 6.93 0.04
C LEU A 61 -5.83 6.41 1.47
N GLY A 62 -6.54 6.98 2.45
CA GLY A 62 -6.52 6.49 3.83
C GLY A 62 -6.99 5.04 3.95
N SER A 63 -8.05 4.68 3.23
CA SER A 63 -8.53 3.29 3.16
C SER A 63 -7.48 2.36 2.55
N LEU A 64 -6.83 2.77 1.46
CA LEU A 64 -5.74 2.00 0.84
C LEU A 64 -4.57 1.76 1.79
N ILE A 65 -4.15 2.79 2.53
CA ILE A 65 -3.13 2.68 3.57
C ILE A 65 -3.61 1.76 4.71
N GLY A 66 -4.90 1.79 5.05
CA GLY A 66 -5.51 0.87 6.00
C GLY A 66 -5.42 -0.59 5.57
N TYR A 67 -5.66 -0.88 4.28
CA TYR A 67 -5.48 -2.22 3.72
C TYR A 67 -4.02 -2.69 3.74
N ASP A 68 -3.07 -1.79 3.54
CA ASP A 68 -1.63 -2.11 3.61
C ASP A 68 -1.17 -2.37 5.05
N ASN A 69 -1.62 -1.57 6.01
CA ASN A 69 -1.27 -1.74 7.43
C ASN A 69 -1.95 -2.95 8.07
N VAL A 70 -3.17 -3.28 7.65
CA VAL A 70 -3.95 -4.39 8.20
C VAL A 70 -4.11 -5.46 7.14
N THR A 71 -3.02 -6.19 6.89
CA THR A 71 -3.07 -7.38 6.05
C THR A 71 -3.92 -8.47 6.69
N VAL A 72 -4.58 -9.29 5.87
CA VAL A 72 -5.30 -10.50 6.32
C VAL A 72 -4.36 -11.32 7.22
N PRO A 73 -4.83 -11.83 8.38
CA PRO A 73 -3.97 -12.56 9.31
C PRO A 73 -3.18 -13.65 8.60
N LEU A 74 -1.85 -13.66 8.78
CA LEU A 74 -0.94 -14.61 8.14
C LEU A 74 -1.39 -16.07 8.36
N VAL A 75 -1.99 -16.35 9.51
CA VAL A 75 -2.54 -17.68 9.84
C VAL A 75 -3.61 -18.13 8.84
N TYR A 76 -4.41 -17.22 8.29
CA TYR A 76 -5.45 -17.56 7.32
C TYR A 76 -4.87 -18.11 6.01
N THR A 77 -3.79 -17.50 5.51
CA THR A 77 -3.11 -17.98 4.30
C THR A 77 -2.35 -19.28 4.60
N GLN A 78 -1.74 -19.40 5.78
CA GLN A 78 -1.04 -20.60 6.22
C GLN A 78 -1.97 -21.82 6.32
N VAL A 79 -3.11 -21.68 7.01
CA VAL A 79 -4.09 -22.77 7.18
C VAL A 79 -4.72 -23.16 5.84
N ARG A 80 -4.93 -22.21 4.92
CA ARG A 80 -5.43 -22.51 3.57
C ARG A 80 -4.40 -23.25 2.70
N LEU A 81 -3.11 -22.94 2.85
CA LEU A 81 -2.04 -23.57 2.05
C LEU A 81 -1.63 -24.94 2.59
N MET A 82 -1.78 -25.18 3.89
CA MET A 82 -1.44 -26.45 4.54
C MET A 82 -2.01 -27.69 3.80
N PRO A 83 -3.32 -27.82 3.55
CA PRO A 83 -3.88 -28.98 2.86
C PRO A 83 -3.30 -29.21 1.46
N ILE A 84 -3.00 -28.12 0.74
CA ILE A 84 -2.44 -28.15 -0.61
C ILE A 84 -1.01 -28.69 -0.56
N ILE A 85 -0.19 -28.19 0.37
CA ILE A 85 1.18 -28.66 0.58
C ILE A 85 1.18 -30.13 1.01
N TYR A 86 0.29 -30.54 1.92
CA TYR A 86 0.19 -31.96 2.32
C TYR A 86 -0.19 -32.85 1.14
N PHE A 87 -1.16 -32.45 0.32
CA PHE A 87 -1.60 -33.24 -0.83
C PHE A 87 -0.50 -33.47 -1.87
N PHE A 88 0.32 -32.46 -2.17
CA PHE A 88 1.39 -32.59 -3.17
C PHE A 88 2.70 -33.15 -2.62
N CYS A 89 3.09 -32.77 -1.39
CA CYS A 89 4.41 -33.10 -0.85
C CYS A 89 4.45 -34.52 -0.24
N TYR A 90 3.36 -34.96 0.40
CA TYR A 90 3.27 -36.29 1.01
C TYR A 90 3.53 -37.44 0.01
N PRO A 91 2.84 -37.52 -1.15
CA PRO A 91 3.09 -38.60 -2.11
C PRO A 91 4.46 -38.48 -2.77
N LEU A 92 4.98 -37.26 -3.00
CA LEU A 92 6.31 -37.05 -3.57
C LEU A 92 7.40 -37.60 -2.65
N SER A 93 7.33 -37.28 -1.36
CA SER A 93 8.25 -37.80 -0.33
C SER A 93 8.14 -39.32 -0.18
N TYR A 94 6.91 -39.84 -0.17
CA TYR A 94 6.67 -41.29 -0.14
C TYR A 94 7.29 -42.00 -1.35
N SER A 95 7.14 -41.45 -2.55
CA SER A 95 7.74 -42.00 -3.78
C SER A 95 9.27 -41.96 -3.79
N HIS A 96 9.87 -40.96 -3.14
CA HIS A 96 11.33 -40.82 -2.99
C HIS A 96 11.87 -41.85 -2.00
N SER A 97 11.20 -42.02 -0.85
CA SER A 97 11.56 -43.01 0.16
C SER A 97 11.49 -44.44 -0.38
N GLN A 98 10.43 -44.79 -1.13
CA GLN A 98 10.32 -46.10 -1.78
C GLN A 98 11.43 -46.33 -2.82
N ARG A 99 11.85 -45.31 -3.56
CA ARG A 99 12.98 -45.41 -4.50
C ARG A 99 14.30 -45.67 -3.78
N ALA A 100 14.57 -44.96 -2.67
CA ALA A 100 15.78 -45.19 -1.88
C ALA A 100 15.87 -46.61 -1.31
N ILE A 101 14.75 -47.16 -0.83
CA ILE A 101 14.69 -48.52 -0.27
C ILE A 101 14.86 -49.58 -1.36
N THR A 102 14.35 -49.35 -2.58
CA THR A 102 14.49 -50.28 -3.71
C THR A 102 15.88 -50.27 -4.35
N THR A 103 16.62 -49.16 -4.27
CA THR A 103 18.03 -49.10 -4.70
C THR A 103 18.99 -49.77 -3.72
N ASP A 104 18.69 -49.73 -2.42
CA ASP A 104 19.51 -50.33 -1.37
C ASP A 104 19.40 -51.87 -1.36
N LYS A 105 18.22 -52.42 -1.73
CA LYS A 105 17.99 -53.86 -1.87
C LYS A 105 18.45 -54.47 -3.20
N ARG A 106 19.06 -53.67 -4.07
CA ARG A 106 19.49 -54.08 -5.43
C ARG A 106 20.99 -54.41 -5.51
N TRP A 107 21.72 -54.26 -4.40
CA TRP A 107 23.10 -54.71 -4.21
C TRP A 107 23.17 -55.63 -2.98
#